data_AF-A0A8T4WQ62-F1
#
_entry.id   AF-A0A8T4WQ62-F1
#
_cell.length_a   1.000
_cell.length_b   1.000
_cell.length_c   1.000
_cell.angle_alpha   90.00
_cell.angle_beta   90.00
_cell.angle_gamma   90.00
#
_symmetry.space_group_name_H-M   'P 1'
#
loop_
_entity.id
_entity.type
_entity.pdbx_description
1 polymer ?
#
loop_
_entity_poly.entity_id
_entity_poly.type
_entity_poly.pdbx_seq_one_letter_code
_entity_poly.pdbx_strand_id
1 'polypeptide(L)'
;MNRRRNLVCAIFALLMVVGTLGGITAVDASSTTVSSTNDEVSVSLTIIDANYTDADDDGYADDVIAYFDIALEGARRYNLDIYPSLTLPSGTEYTYAYVINTRLELLHCTMYFIDHATESGDYIFSVEIVSYTGGVACGSAEYVFDPPGGSGDADPCGILVVSE
;
A
#
# COMPACT_ATOMS: atom_id res chain seq x y z
N MET A 1 45.07 -58.02 -2.54
CA MET A 1 45.47 -57.85 -3.95
C MET A 1 44.23 -58.04 -4.82
N ASN A 2 43.94 -57.07 -5.69
CA ASN A 2 42.82 -57.01 -6.67
C ASN A 2 41.40 -56.79 -6.11
N ARG A 3 40.87 -55.56 -6.17
CA ARG A 3 40.28 -54.86 -7.36
C ARG A 3 38.84 -55.33 -7.60
N ARG A 4 37.89 -54.47 -7.20
CA ARG A 4 37.12 -53.61 -8.14
C ARG A 4 36.33 -54.43 -9.15
N ARG A 5 35.03 -54.61 -8.90
CA ARG A 5 33.95 -54.46 -9.88
C ARG A 5 32.59 -54.77 -9.23
N ASN A 6 31.60 -53.97 -9.62
CA ASN A 6 30.17 -53.99 -9.30
C ASN A 6 29.84 -53.14 -8.04
N LEU A 7 29.53 -51.83 -8.07
CA LEU A 7 28.67 -51.05 -8.98
C LEU A 7 27.41 -51.87 -9.33
N VAL A 8 26.23 -51.67 -8.78
CA VAL A 8 25.39 -50.48 -8.61
C VAL A 8 24.25 -50.95 -7.67
N CYS A 9 23.50 -50.04 -7.00
CA CYS A 9 22.22 -50.29 -6.29
C CYS A 9 22.17 -50.39 -4.74
N ALA A 10 23.02 -49.70 -3.97
CA ALA A 10 22.68 -49.48 -2.54
C ALA A 10 23.37 -48.27 -1.88
N ILE A 11 23.47 -47.13 -2.57
CA ILE A 11 23.86 -45.86 -1.95
C ILE A 11 22.79 -44.84 -2.33
N PHE A 12 21.65 -44.87 -1.65
CA PHE A 12 20.61 -43.83 -1.73
C PHE A 12 19.67 -43.93 -0.52
N ALA A 13 20.17 -43.60 0.67
CA ALA A 13 19.33 -43.30 1.84
C ALA A 13 20.16 -42.64 2.96
N LEU A 14 20.94 -41.62 2.62
CA LEU A 14 21.53 -40.74 3.64
C LEU A 14 21.83 -39.38 3.02
N LEU A 15 20.79 -38.60 2.72
CA LEU A 15 20.93 -37.16 2.50
C LEU A 15 19.57 -36.46 2.66
N MET A 16 19.59 -35.37 3.42
CA MET A 16 18.61 -34.28 3.47
C MET A 16 17.20 -34.58 4.03
N VAL A 17 17.06 -34.39 5.35
CA VAL A 17 15.98 -33.56 5.90
C VAL A 17 16.58 -32.73 7.05
N VAL A 18 17.31 -31.67 6.71
CA VAL A 18 17.70 -30.62 7.66
C VAL A 18 17.39 -29.29 7.00
N GLY A 19 16.53 -28.49 7.65
CA GLY A 19 16.11 -27.15 7.22
C GLY A 19 15.09 -27.24 6.09
N THR A 20 13.87 -26.72 6.24
CA THR A 20 13.59 -25.36 6.66
C THR A 20 12.28 -25.30 7.45
N LEU A 21 12.35 -24.97 8.75
CA LEU A 21 11.32 -24.09 9.30
C LEU A 21 11.58 -22.74 8.63
N GLY A 22 10.93 -22.50 7.50
CA GLY A 22 10.74 -21.14 7.02
C GLY A 22 9.89 -20.45 8.07
N GLY A 23 10.52 -19.65 8.94
CA GLY A 23 9.79 -18.72 9.76
C GLY A 23 8.99 -17.85 8.82
N ILE A 24 7.67 -17.91 8.91
CA ILE A 24 6.78 -16.94 8.28
C ILE A 24 7.09 -15.64 9.02
N THR A 25 7.98 -14.81 8.45
CA THR A 25 8.11 -13.43 8.92
C THR A 25 6.83 -12.74 8.49
N ALA A 26 6.00 -12.39 9.46
CA ALA A 26 4.90 -11.46 9.22
C ALA A 26 5.51 -10.19 8.63
N VAL A 27 5.12 -9.86 7.40
CA VAL A 27 5.41 -8.56 6.79
C VAL A 27 4.34 -7.62 7.33
N ASP A 28 4.76 -6.58 8.04
CA ASP A 28 3.85 -5.57 8.60
C ASP A 28 3.14 -4.84 7.45
N ALA A 29 1.83 -4.59 7.59
CA ALA A 29 1.12 -3.66 6.72
C ALA A 29 1.77 -2.28 6.86
N SER A 30 2.30 -1.73 5.75
CA SER A 30 3.10 -0.51 5.76
C SER A 30 2.22 0.73 5.60
N SER A 31 1.51 1.18 6.64
CA SER A 31 0.85 2.48 6.55
C SER A 31 1.86 3.62 6.59
N THR A 32 1.61 4.69 5.82
CA THR A 32 2.43 5.91 5.84
C THR A 32 1.62 7.03 6.49
N THR A 33 2.12 7.57 7.61
CA THR A 33 1.49 8.71 8.31
C THR A 33 2.35 9.96 8.26
N VAL A 34 1.73 11.09 7.93
CA VAL A 34 2.34 12.42 8.04
C VAL A 34 1.39 13.36 8.77
N SER A 35 1.95 14.19 9.65
CA SER A 35 1.18 15.20 10.39
C SER A 35 1.74 16.59 10.14
N SER A 36 0.83 17.56 10.04
CA SER A 36 1.13 18.98 9.86
C SER A 36 0.32 19.79 10.85
N THR A 37 0.93 20.82 11.44
CA THR A 37 0.29 21.65 12.47
C THR A 37 0.50 23.12 12.17
N ASN A 38 -0.49 23.94 12.51
CA ASN A 38 -0.35 25.39 12.65
C ASN A 38 -0.83 25.82 14.04
N ASP A 39 -0.95 27.13 14.27
CA ASP A 39 -1.30 27.69 15.58
C ASP A 39 -2.67 27.23 16.12
N GLU A 40 -3.58 26.75 15.26
CA GLU A 40 -4.95 26.37 15.65
C GLU A 40 -5.35 24.93 15.28
N VAL A 41 -4.67 24.29 14.32
CA VAL A 41 -5.10 23.00 13.76
C VAL A 41 -3.96 22.00 13.62
N SER A 42 -4.25 20.74 13.92
CA SER A 42 -3.46 19.57 13.55
C SER A 42 -4.16 18.78 12.46
N VAL A 43 -3.43 18.38 11.43
CA VAL A 43 -3.89 17.50 10.35
C VAL A 43 -2.96 16.30 10.30
N SER A 44 -3.52 15.09 10.36
CA SER A 44 -2.76 13.85 10.17
C SER A 44 -3.36 13.07 9.01
N LEU A 45 -2.53 12.73 8.03
CA LEU A 45 -2.85 11.89 6.89
C LEU A 45 -2.22 10.52 7.09
N THR A 46 -3.00 9.46 6.89
CA THR A 46 -2.51 8.08 6.89
C THR A 46 -2.97 7.39 5.63
N ILE A 47 -2.05 6.96 4.77
CA ILE A 47 -2.38 5.98 3.73
C ILE A 47 -2.39 4.60 4.37
N ILE A 48 -3.53 3.91 4.27
CA ILE A 48 -3.76 2.61 4.89
C ILE A 48 -3.26 1.51 3.97
N ASP A 49 -3.68 1.53 2.70
CA ASP A 49 -3.31 0.54 1.70
C ASP A 49 -3.67 1.03 0.28
N ALA A 50 -3.07 0.42 -0.73
CA ALA A 50 -3.47 0.51 -2.13
C ALA A 50 -3.21 -0.82 -2.83
N ASN A 51 -4.17 -1.31 -3.61
CA ASN A 51 -4.12 -2.63 -4.23
C ASN A 51 -4.88 -2.71 -5.56
N TYR A 52 -4.65 -3.80 -6.28
CA TYR A 52 -5.30 -4.12 -7.56
C TYR A 52 -6.52 -4.97 -7.37
N THR A 53 -7.52 -4.75 -8.20
CA THR A 53 -8.74 -5.55 -8.20
C THR A 53 -9.46 -5.42 -9.53
N ASP A 54 -10.52 -6.21 -9.68
CA ASP A 54 -11.61 -6.01 -10.64
C ASP A 54 -12.74 -5.29 -9.86
N ALA A 55 -12.67 -3.96 -9.79
CA ALA A 55 -13.61 -3.13 -9.02
C ALA A 55 -14.88 -2.81 -9.79
N ASP A 56 -14.84 -2.85 -11.12
CA ASP A 56 -15.97 -2.60 -12.00
C ASP A 56 -16.68 -3.88 -12.53
N ASP A 57 -16.17 -5.07 -12.18
CA ASP A 57 -16.74 -6.39 -12.45
C ASP A 57 -16.75 -6.75 -13.95
N ASP A 58 -15.69 -6.34 -14.66
CA ASP A 58 -15.52 -6.59 -16.10
C ASP A 58 -14.70 -7.86 -16.40
N GLY A 59 -14.11 -8.46 -15.38
CA GLY A 59 -13.30 -9.68 -15.43
C GLY A 59 -11.80 -9.45 -15.54
N TYR A 60 -11.33 -8.20 -15.58
CA TYR A 60 -9.92 -7.83 -15.57
C TYR A 60 -9.53 -7.18 -14.25
N ALA A 61 -8.33 -7.52 -13.75
CA ALA A 61 -7.80 -6.95 -12.51
C ALA A 61 -6.92 -5.73 -12.82
N ASP A 62 -7.49 -4.76 -13.54
CA ASP A 62 -6.82 -3.55 -14.00
C ASP A 62 -7.28 -2.26 -13.30
N ASP A 63 -8.00 -2.38 -12.19
CA ASP A 63 -8.34 -1.28 -11.30
C ASP A 63 -7.38 -1.16 -10.14
N VAL A 64 -7.23 0.07 -9.61
CA VAL A 64 -6.57 0.32 -8.33
C VAL A 64 -7.58 0.90 -7.34
N ILE A 65 -7.62 0.32 -6.14
CA ILE A 65 -8.32 0.91 -4.98
C ILE A 65 -7.29 1.33 -3.94
N ALA A 66 -7.46 2.54 -3.42
CA ALA A 66 -6.63 3.06 -2.33
C ALA A 66 -7.48 3.55 -1.15
N TYR A 67 -6.96 3.35 0.06
CA TYR A 67 -7.60 3.70 1.32
C TYR A 67 -6.71 4.66 2.11
N PHE A 68 -7.28 5.75 2.60
CA PHE A 68 -6.55 6.70 3.44
C PHE A 68 -7.46 7.42 4.41
N ASP A 69 -6.91 7.80 5.56
CA ASP A 69 -7.57 8.52 6.63
C ASP A 69 -6.98 9.90 6.80
N ILE A 70 -7.84 10.86 7.16
CA ILE A 70 -7.46 12.22 7.53
C ILE A 70 -8.05 12.54 8.89
N ALA A 71 -7.20 12.65 9.91
CA ALA A 71 -7.56 13.13 11.24
C ALA A 71 -7.32 14.64 11.37
N LEU A 72 -8.27 15.34 11.99
CA LEU A 72 -8.33 16.79 12.10
C LEU A 72 -8.64 17.18 13.54
N GLU A 73 -7.78 18.00 14.15
CA GLU A 73 -7.95 18.46 15.52
C GLU A 73 -7.74 19.97 15.64
N GLY A 74 -8.39 20.58 16.64
CA GLY A 74 -8.14 21.97 17.05
C GLY A 74 -9.16 23.01 16.58
N ALA A 75 -9.97 22.73 15.55
CA ALA A 75 -10.97 23.68 15.05
C ALA A 75 -12.39 23.12 14.95
N ARG A 76 -13.38 24.03 15.00
CA ARG A 76 -14.81 23.67 14.83
C ARG A 76 -15.22 23.39 13.39
N ARG A 77 -14.38 23.78 12.43
CA ARG A 77 -14.64 23.67 10.99
C ARG A 77 -13.32 23.71 10.22
N TYR A 78 -13.18 22.80 9.27
CA TYR A 78 -11.99 22.64 8.44
C TYR A 78 -12.29 23.00 6.99
N ASN A 79 -11.34 23.66 6.34
CA ASN A 79 -11.29 23.85 4.88
C ASN A 79 -10.01 23.19 4.36
N LEU A 80 -10.17 22.18 3.52
CA LEU A 80 -9.09 21.35 3.02
C LEU A 80 -9.17 21.27 1.50
N ASP A 81 -8.02 21.33 0.84
CA ASP A 81 -7.84 20.76 -0.48
C ASP A 81 -7.09 19.42 -0.31
N ILE A 82 -7.56 18.38 -1.00
CA ILE A 82 -6.96 17.05 -0.97
C ILE A 82 -6.70 16.62 -2.42
N TYR A 83 -5.48 16.16 -2.67
CA TYR A 83 -4.99 15.75 -3.98
C TYR A 83 -4.46 14.31 -3.93
N PRO A 84 -5.32 13.29 -4.08
CA PRO A 84 -4.85 11.93 -4.27
C PRO A 84 -4.35 11.75 -5.71
N SER A 85 -3.24 11.04 -5.85
CA SER A 85 -2.56 10.80 -7.11
C SER A 85 -2.11 9.35 -7.23
N LEU A 86 -2.15 8.83 -8.45
CA LEU A 86 -1.57 7.54 -8.82
C LEU A 86 -0.47 7.77 -9.85
N THR A 87 0.76 7.36 -9.53
CA THR A 87 1.89 7.36 -10.45
C THR A 87 2.18 5.95 -10.93
N LEU A 88 2.22 5.77 -12.25
CA LEU A 88 2.52 4.51 -12.92
C LEU A 88 4.04 4.27 -12.99
N PRO A 89 4.50 3.04 -13.27
CA PRO A 89 5.91 2.70 -13.47
C PRO A 89 6.63 3.58 -14.50
N SER A 90 5.93 4.03 -15.54
CA SER A 90 6.44 4.97 -16.55
C SER A 90 6.69 6.38 -16.03
N GLY A 91 6.19 6.71 -14.84
CA GLY A 91 6.14 8.06 -14.28
C GLY A 91 4.93 8.87 -14.71
N THR A 92 3.96 8.28 -15.43
CA THR A 92 2.69 8.93 -15.74
C THR A 92 1.87 9.11 -14.47
N GLU A 93 1.38 10.32 -14.22
CA GLU A 93 0.63 10.66 -12.99
C GLU A 93 -0.82 11.04 -13.29
N TYR A 94 -1.74 10.51 -12.48
CA TYR A 94 -3.17 10.82 -12.48
C TYR A 94 -3.56 11.45 -11.15
N THR A 95 -3.76 12.78 -11.14
CA THR A 95 -4.06 13.57 -9.94
C THR A 95 -5.50 14.07 -9.96
N TYR A 96 -6.21 13.88 -8.85
CA TYR A 96 -7.59 14.35 -8.65
C TYR A 96 -7.63 15.42 -7.56
N ALA A 97 -8.64 16.29 -7.56
CA ALA A 97 -8.75 17.37 -6.60
C ALA A 97 -10.10 17.35 -5.88
N TYR A 98 -10.06 17.37 -4.55
CA TYR A 98 -11.23 17.46 -3.69
C TYR A 98 -11.12 18.68 -2.79
N VAL A 99 -12.11 19.58 -2.87
CA VAL A 99 -12.22 20.73 -1.97
C VAL A 99 -13.27 20.40 -0.91
N ILE A 100 -12.84 20.22 0.33
CA ILE A 100 -13.68 19.77 1.43
C ILE A 100 -13.85 20.89 2.45
N ASN A 101 -15.10 21.15 2.80
CA ASN A 101 -15.46 21.91 3.98
C ASN A 101 -16.22 21.00 4.95
N THR A 102 -15.66 20.76 6.14
CA THR A 102 -16.21 19.78 7.08
C THR A 102 -16.17 20.27 8.53
N ARG A 103 -16.95 19.60 9.39
CA ARG A 103 -16.87 19.70 10.85
C ARG A 103 -16.49 18.35 11.49
N LEU A 104 -16.24 17.34 10.67
CA LEU A 104 -15.79 16.03 11.12
C LEU A 104 -14.32 16.13 11.53
N GLU A 105 -13.95 15.35 12.53
CA GLU A 105 -12.58 15.22 13.03
C GLU A 105 -11.84 14.06 12.36
N LEU A 106 -12.55 13.18 11.65
CA LEU A 106 -11.99 12.05 10.92
C LEU A 106 -12.72 11.87 9.59
N LEU A 107 -11.94 11.77 8.51
CA LEU A 107 -12.42 11.43 7.18
C LEU A 107 -11.81 10.07 6.79
N HIS A 108 -12.68 9.12 6.46
CA HIS A 108 -12.29 7.86 5.86
C HIS A 108 -12.52 7.96 4.36
N CYS A 109 -11.45 7.80 3.57
CA CYS A 109 -11.48 8.00 2.14
C CYS A 109 -11.13 6.72 1.39
N THR A 110 -11.84 6.49 0.29
CA THR A 110 -11.56 5.42 -0.66
C THR A 110 -11.49 6.05 -2.04
N MET A 111 -10.41 5.77 -2.76
CA MET A 111 -10.19 6.23 -4.12
C MET A 111 -10.20 5.03 -5.06
N TYR A 112 -10.89 5.18 -6.19
CA TYR A 112 -10.97 4.19 -7.25
C TYR A 112 -10.33 4.78 -8.51
N PHE A 113 -9.34 4.08 -9.04
CA PHE A 113 -8.72 4.37 -10.32
C PHE A 113 -9.06 3.23 -11.27
N ILE A 114 -10.22 3.36 -11.94
CA ILE A 114 -10.76 2.32 -12.82
C ILE A 114 -9.97 2.27 -14.14
N ASP A 115 -9.55 1.09 -14.59
CA ASP A 115 -8.71 0.86 -15.79
C ASP A 115 -7.31 1.52 -15.74
N HIS A 116 -6.75 1.79 -14.55
CA HIS A 116 -5.47 2.51 -14.45
C HIS A 116 -4.24 1.60 -14.32
N ALA A 117 -4.41 0.32 -13.99
CA ALA A 117 -3.32 -0.63 -13.83
C ALA A 117 -2.86 -1.23 -15.17
N THR A 118 -2.34 -0.37 -16.05
CA THR A 118 -2.02 -0.73 -17.45
C THR A 118 -0.56 -1.11 -17.68
N GLU A 119 0.29 -0.98 -16.67
CA GLU A 119 1.74 -1.19 -16.72
C GLU A 119 2.21 -2.18 -15.66
N SER A 120 3.34 -2.85 -15.92
CA SER A 120 4.00 -3.71 -14.93
C SER A 120 5.09 -2.95 -14.18
N GLY A 121 5.22 -3.22 -12.88
CA GLY A 121 6.21 -2.61 -11.98
C GLY A 121 5.54 -1.78 -10.89
N ASP A 122 6.34 -1.11 -10.05
CA ASP A 122 5.87 -0.39 -8.88
C ASP A 122 5.00 0.83 -9.23
N TYR A 123 3.86 0.93 -8.57
CA TYR A 123 2.99 2.10 -8.58
C TYR A 123 3.17 2.87 -7.29
N ILE A 124 2.91 4.18 -7.35
CA ILE A 124 2.94 5.05 -6.19
C ILE A 124 1.58 5.70 -6.03
N PHE A 125 0.90 5.40 -4.91
CA PHE A 125 -0.24 6.17 -4.47
C PHE A 125 0.24 7.26 -3.53
N SER A 126 -0.08 8.51 -3.84
CA SER A 126 0.26 9.65 -2.99
C SER A 126 -0.97 10.48 -2.68
N VAL A 127 -0.95 11.15 -1.54
CA VAL A 127 -1.99 12.09 -1.15
C VAL A 127 -1.32 13.34 -0.62
N GLU A 128 -1.64 14.49 -1.22
CA GLU A 128 -1.29 15.81 -0.70
C GLU A 128 -2.53 16.46 -0.07
N ILE A 129 -2.34 17.17 1.04
CA ILE A 129 -3.40 17.93 1.71
C ILE A 129 -2.90 19.35 2.00
N VAL A 130 -3.78 20.32 1.73
CA VAL A 130 -3.62 21.71 2.14
C VAL A 130 -4.79 22.11 3.02
N SER A 131 -4.52 22.51 4.26
CA SER A 131 -5.50 23.08 5.18
C SER A 131 -5.39 24.60 5.24
N TYR A 132 -6.52 25.29 5.15
CA TYR A 132 -6.62 26.75 5.25
C TYR A 132 -7.22 27.24 6.58
N THR A 133 -7.49 26.32 7.51
CA THR A 133 -8.04 26.68 8.83
C THR A 133 -6.90 27.04 9.78
N GLY A 134 -6.98 28.20 10.43
CA GLY A 134 -5.95 28.67 11.37
C GLY A 134 -4.65 29.16 10.72
N GLY A 135 -4.64 29.32 9.39
CA GLY A 135 -3.43 29.54 8.59
C GLY A 135 -3.37 28.54 7.45
N VAL A 136 -2.23 28.46 6.76
CA VAL A 136 -1.98 27.45 5.72
C VAL A 136 -1.06 26.38 6.28
N ALA A 137 -1.49 25.13 6.25
CA ALA A 137 -0.68 23.96 6.57
C ALA A 137 -0.76 22.95 5.43
N CYS A 138 0.36 22.34 5.05
CA CYS A 138 0.39 21.31 4.02
C CYS A 138 1.10 20.04 4.52
N GLY A 139 0.80 18.91 3.90
CA GLY A 139 1.46 17.64 4.13
C GLY A 139 1.18 16.67 2.98
N SER A 140 2.09 15.73 2.76
CA SER A 140 1.91 14.66 1.79
C SER A 140 2.38 13.33 2.34
N ALA A 141 1.77 12.25 1.88
CA ALA A 141 2.20 10.88 2.15
C ALA A 141 2.25 10.10 0.83
N GLU A 142 3.12 9.10 0.79
CA GLU A 142 3.30 8.21 -0.36
C GLU A 142 3.28 6.75 0.10
N TYR A 143 2.79 5.88 -0.76
CA TYR A 143 2.74 4.43 -0.58
C TYR A 143 3.06 3.74 -1.90
N VAL A 144 4.07 2.88 -1.88
CA VAL A 144 4.55 2.13 -3.05
C VAL A 144 4.00 0.71 -2.98
N PHE A 145 3.45 0.22 -4.09
CA PHE A 145 2.86 -1.12 -4.19
C PHE A 145 3.13 -1.72 -5.58
N ASP A 146 3.26 -3.06 -5.66
CA ASP A 146 3.53 -3.81 -6.91
C ASP A 146 2.26 -4.56 -7.35
N PRO A 147 1.92 -4.60 -8.66
CA PRO A 147 0.81 -5.42 -9.15
C PRO A 147 1.02 -6.91 -9.02
N PRO A 148 -0.06 -7.68 -8.71
CA PRO A 148 -0.01 -9.13 -8.79
C PRO A 148 0.27 -9.54 -10.25
N GLY A 149 1.45 -10.12 -10.48
CA GLY A 149 1.98 -10.45 -11.81
C GLY A 149 3.32 -9.79 -12.16
N GLY A 150 3.81 -8.88 -11.32
CA GLY A 150 5.16 -8.31 -11.36
C GLY A 150 6.26 -9.35 -11.10
N SER A 151 7.49 -9.05 -11.53
CA SER A 151 8.61 -10.00 -11.54
C SER A 151 9.32 -10.22 -10.19
N GLY A 152 8.76 -9.79 -9.04
CA GLY A 152 9.42 -10.07 -7.76
C GLY A 152 8.72 -9.56 -6.49
N ASP A 153 8.39 -10.52 -5.63
CA ASP A 153 8.54 -10.46 -4.17
C ASP A 153 7.70 -9.48 -3.30
N ALA A 154 6.61 -8.89 -3.78
CA ALA A 154 5.69 -8.15 -2.90
C ALA A 154 4.23 -8.57 -3.05
N ASP A 155 3.92 -9.81 -2.66
CA ASP A 155 2.55 -10.20 -2.31
C ASP A 155 2.41 -10.23 -0.77
N PRO A 156 1.89 -9.18 -0.11
CA PRO A 156 1.36 -9.32 1.23
C PRO A 156 -0.16 -9.41 1.19
N CYS A 157 -0.70 -10.61 0.92
CA CYS A 157 -2.04 -10.98 1.35
C CYS A 157 -2.14 -10.89 2.88
N GLY A 158 -2.57 -9.74 3.42
CA GLY A 158 -2.75 -9.51 4.85
C GLY A 158 -4.00 -10.21 5.41
N ILE A 159 -3.80 -11.26 6.22
CA ILE A 159 -4.85 -11.85 7.08
C ILE A 159 -4.96 -11.05 8.38
N LEU A 160 -6.18 -10.62 8.71
CA LEU A 160 -6.56 -9.91 9.93
C LEU A 160 -6.63 -10.88 11.13
N VAL A 161 -5.86 -10.62 12.20
CA VAL A 161 -6.11 -11.22 13.52
C VAL A 161 -6.43 -10.10 14.51
N VAL A 162 -7.68 -10.07 14.96
CA VAL A 162 -8.16 -9.18 16.03
C VAL A 162 -7.76 -9.79 17.36
N SER A 163 -7.09 -9.01 18.23
CA SER A 163 -6.90 -9.39 19.63
C SER A 163 -7.83 -8.58 20.53
N GLU A 164 -8.41 -9.27 21.51
CA GLU A 164 -9.41 -8.77 22.49
C GLU A 164 -8.86 -7.71 23.44
#